data_AF-A0A545SM84-F1
#
_entry.id   AF-A0A545SM84-F1
#
_cell.length_a   1.000
_cell.length_b   1.000
_cell.length_c   1.000
_cell.angle_alpha   90.00
_cell.angle_beta   90.00
_cell.angle_gamma   90.00
#
_symmetry.space_group_name_H-M   'P 1'
#
loop_
_entity.id
_entity.type
_entity.pdbx_description
1 polymer ?
#
loop_
_entity_poly.entity_id
_entity_poly.type
_entity_poly.pdbx_seq_one_letter_code
_entity_poly.pdbx_strand_id
1 'polypeptide(L)'
;MGRTAGYLGLFGLTGVAARAAVTLALSLAAPTMLTASEDDWAEGMSLDVPSGQPVTLLEINHQDGNRGGSAIHVRFLAPEIARDTGRIAFSQAEEDMAVICQDYVLPHLSKITETEPEQIVIVLADRWVEFGVSDMDATQFFEAFRPENGVCVWDGF
;
A
#
# COMPACT_ATOMS: atom_id res chain seq x y z
N MET A 1 -32.52 -6.28 -83.15
CA MET A 1 -32.87 -5.58 -81.89
C MET A 1 -31.63 -5.59 -80.99
N GLY A 2 -31.07 -4.54 -80.44
CA GLY A 2 -31.13 -3.09 -80.65
C GLY A 2 -29.69 -2.56 -80.55
N ARG A 3 -29.32 -1.53 -81.31
CA ARG A 3 -29.22 -0.12 -80.86
C ARG A 3 -28.08 0.10 -79.86
N THR A 4 -27.15 1.06 -79.95
CA THR A 4 -26.82 2.19 -80.85
C THR A 4 -25.51 2.74 -80.25
N ALA A 5 -24.46 2.98 -81.04
CA ALA A 5 -24.05 4.33 -81.50
C ALA A 5 -23.90 5.36 -80.37
N GLY A 6 -22.67 5.69 -79.97
CA GLY A 6 -21.99 6.93 -80.37
C GLY A 6 -21.98 7.92 -79.19
N TYR A 7 -21.13 8.91 -79.04
CA TYR A 7 -20.02 9.47 -79.81
C TYR A 7 -19.45 10.65 -78.97
N LEU A 8 -18.28 11.17 -79.35
CA LEU A 8 -17.62 12.42 -78.89
C LEU A 8 -17.02 12.37 -77.46
N GLY A 9 -15.81 12.82 -77.18
CA GLY A 9 -14.91 13.76 -77.87
C GLY A 9 -14.46 14.82 -76.84
N LEU A 10 -13.22 14.75 -76.36
CA LEU A 10 -12.10 15.69 -76.63
C LEU A 10 -11.92 16.87 -75.64
N PHE A 11 -10.65 17.10 -75.28
CA PHE A 11 -10.04 18.30 -74.65
C PHE A 11 -10.51 18.63 -73.22
N GLY A 12 -9.71 19.15 -72.28
CA GLY A 12 -8.33 19.63 -72.24
C GLY A 12 -8.15 20.47 -70.94
N LEU A 13 -6.98 20.34 -70.32
CA LEU A 13 -6.18 21.33 -69.57
C LEU A 13 -6.79 22.22 -68.44
N THR A 14 -6.13 22.12 -67.27
CA THR A 14 -5.70 23.19 -66.33
C THR A 14 -6.71 24.05 -65.56
N GLY A 15 -6.53 24.13 -64.23
CA GLY A 15 -7.13 25.16 -63.36
C GLY A 15 -7.41 24.67 -61.93
N VAL A 16 -6.44 24.77 -61.01
CA VAL A 16 -6.44 25.71 -59.86
C VAL A 16 -7.54 25.47 -58.80
N ALA A 17 -7.09 24.94 -57.67
CA ALA A 17 -7.49 25.22 -56.29
C ALA A 17 -8.98 25.29 -55.91
N ALA A 18 -9.45 24.27 -55.20
CA ALA A 18 -10.42 24.45 -54.12
C ALA A 18 -9.96 23.65 -52.89
N ARG A 19 -9.57 24.38 -51.85
CA ARG A 19 -9.21 23.85 -50.53
C ARG A 19 -10.45 23.17 -49.92
N ALA A 20 -10.49 21.85 -49.93
CA ALA A 20 -11.35 21.11 -49.02
C ALA A 20 -10.49 20.67 -47.83
N ALA A 21 -10.48 21.51 -46.80
CA ALA A 21 -9.95 21.17 -45.49
C ALA A 21 -10.82 20.04 -44.92
N VAL A 22 -10.45 18.79 -45.20
CA VAL A 22 -10.95 17.65 -44.46
C VAL A 22 -10.15 17.62 -43.16
N THR A 23 -10.64 18.36 -42.16
CA THR A 23 -10.25 18.15 -40.76
C THR A 23 -10.78 16.78 -40.35
N LEU A 24 -10.00 15.74 -40.63
CA LEU A 24 -10.19 14.44 -40.02
C LEU A 24 -9.80 14.61 -38.55
N ALA A 25 -10.81 14.84 -37.70
CA ALA A 25 -10.63 14.95 -36.26
C ALA A 25 -10.04 13.63 -35.75
N LEU A 26 -8.74 13.67 -35.44
CA LEU A 26 -8.04 12.59 -34.77
C LEU A 26 -8.59 12.55 -33.34
N SER A 27 -9.61 11.73 -33.09
CA SER A 27 -10.11 11.47 -31.75
C SER A 27 -9.07 10.66 -30.98
N LEU A 28 -8.14 11.35 -30.31
CA LEU A 28 -7.32 10.75 -29.26
C LEU A 28 -8.24 10.47 -28.06
N ALA A 29 -8.96 9.35 -28.10
CA ALA A 29 -9.46 8.73 -26.88
C ALA A 29 -8.25 8.08 -26.19
N ALA A 30 -7.53 8.86 -25.39
CA ALA A 30 -6.54 8.31 -24.49
C ALA A 30 -7.27 7.37 -23.51
N PRO A 31 -6.90 6.08 -23.42
CA PRO A 31 -7.42 5.25 -22.34
C PRO A 31 -6.90 5.83 -21.03
N THR A 32 -7.79 6.34 -20.19
CA THR A 32 -7.52 6.54 -18.76
C THR A 32 -7.23 5.17 -18.17
N MET A 33 -5.95 4.80 -18.08
CA MET A 33 -5.52 3.70 -17.24
C MET A 33 -5.73 4.15 -15.79
N LEU A 34 -6.79 3.67 -15.16
CA LEU A 34 -6.96 3.76 -13.71
C LEU A 34 -6.13 2.63 -13.10
N THR A 35 -4.83 2.86 -12.89
CA THR A 35 -4.03 2.01 -12.00
C THR A 35 -4.29 2.50 -10.57
N ALA A 36 -5.34 2.01 -9.94
CA ALA A 36 -5.48 2.09 -8.49
C ALA A 36 -5.26 0.68 -7.93
N SER A 37 -3.99 0.33 -7.78
CA SER A 37 -3.57 -0.83 -6.99
C SER A 37 -2.18 -0.53 -6.45
N GLU A 38 -2.10 0.40 -5.50
CA GLU A 38 -0.82 0.81 -4.92
C GLU A 38 -0.94 0.69 -3.40
N ASP A 39 -0.38 -0.42 -2.93
CA ASP A 39 -0.01 -0.82 -1.57
C ASP A 39 -0.99 -0.54 -0.42
N ASP A 40 -1.74 -1.59 -0.05
CA ASP A 40 -2.39 -1.73 1.26
C ASP A 40 -1.39 -1.81 2.44
N TRP A 41 -0.10 -1.47 2.28
CA TRP A 41 0.90 -1.48 3.36
C TRP A 41 1.85 -0.28 3.23
N ALA A 42 1.29 0.89 2.92
CA ALA A 42 2.02 2.15 2.89
C ALA A 42 1.99 2.87 4.25
N GLU A 43 3.02 3.68 4.52
CA GLU A 43 3.07 4.58 5.67
C GLU A 43 1.79 5.42 5.76
N GLY A 44 1.25 5.56 6.97
CA GLY A 44 0.00 6.27 7.25
C GLY A 44 -1.26 5.43 7.09
N MET A 45 -1.16 4.15 6.72
CA MET A 45 -2.30 3.24 6.75
C MET A 45 -2.91 3.16 8.16
N SER A 46 -4.22 3.37 8.29
CA SER A 46 -4.95 3.25 9.55
C SER A 46 -5.46 1.81 9.76
N LEU A 47 -5.35 1.32 10.99
CA LEU A 47 -5.84 0.01 11.41
C LEU A 47 -6.94 0.19 12.46
N ASP A 48 -7.95 -0.67 12.40
CA ASP A 48 -8.97 -0.78 13.44
C ASP A 48 -8.50 -1.82 14.47
N VAL A 49 -8.42 -1.40 15.73
CA VAL A 49 -7.97 -2.26 16.84
C VAL A 49 -9.03 -2.35 17.94
N PRO A 50 -9.05 -3.44 18.74
CA PRO A 50 -10.04 -3.66 19.80
C PRO A 50 -10.20 -2.51 20.79
N SER A 51 -9.11 -1.82 21.15
CA SER A 51 -9.16 -0.69 22.07
C SER A 51 -9.88 0.55 21.50
N GLY A 52 -10.05 0.61 20.17
CA GLY A 52 -10.63 1.75 19.45
C GLY A 52 -9.70 2.96 19.34
N GLN A 53 -8.43 2.84 19.76
CA GLN A 53 -7.46 3.92 19.56
C GLN A 53 -7.06 4.03 18.08
N PRO A 54 -6.69 5.23 17.60
CA PRO A 54 -6.10 5.36 16.28
C PRO A 54 -4.73 4.67 16.24
N VAL A 55 -4.56 3.74 15.30
CA VAL A 55 -3.28 3.08 15.01
C VAL A 55 -2.95 3.29 13.55
N THR A 56 -1.76 3.83 13.26
CA THR A 56 -1.30 4.02 11.87
C THR A 56 0.07 3.41 11.62
N LEU A 57 0.26 2.73 10.50
CA LEU A 57 1.56 2.18 10.09
C LEU A 57 2.58 3.32 9.94
N LEU A 58 3.74 3.19 10.59
CA LEU A 58 4.87 4.11 10.44
C LEU A 58 5.88 3.54 9.45
N GLU A 59 6.49 2.42 9.79
CA GLU A 59 7.52 1.82 8.96
C GLU A 59 7.67 0.33 9.27
N ILE A 60 8.37 -0.37 8.39
CA ILE A 60 8.75 -1.77 8.57
C ILE A 60 10.26 -1.88 8.46
N ASN A 61 10.89 -2.50 9.45
CA ASN A 61 12.34 -2.72 9.48
C ASN A 61 12.66 -4.22 9.55
N HIS A 62 13.66 -4.68 8.81
CA HIS A 62 14.18 -6.04 8.91
C HIS A 62 15.29 -6.07 9.97
N GLN A 63 15.22 -7.03 10.89
CA GLN A 63 16.13 -7.17 12.03
C GLN A 63 16.52 -8.64 12.23
N ASP A 64 17.44 -8.89 13.15
CA ASP A 64 17.70 -10.23 13.66
C ASP A 64 16.71 -10.56 14.78
N GLY A 65 16.20 -11.79 14.80
CA GLY A 65 15.29 -12.27 15.86
C GLY A 65 16.01 -12.51 17.18
N ASN A 66 15.30 -12.35 18.30
CA ASN A 66 15.86 -12.53 19.65
C ASN A 66 16.35 -13.97 19.93
N ARG A 67 15.83 -14.95 19.19
CA ARG A 67 16.22 -16.38 19.26
C ARG A 67 17.13 -16.81 18.10
N GLY A 68 17.65 -15.85 17.33
CA GLY A 68 18.28 -16.07 16.04
C GLY A 68 17.28 -15.94 14.89
N GLY A 69 17.79 -16.03 13.66
CA GLY A 69 16.96 -15.92 12.46
C GLY A 69 16.56 -14.49 12.10
N SER A 70 15.68 -14.35 11.12
CA SER A 70 15.17 -13.05 10.67
C SER A 70 13.93 -12.63 11.47
N ALA A 71 13.85 -11.33 11.74
CA ALA A 71 12.68 -10.68 12.29
C ALA A 71 12.23 -9.52 11.40
N ILE A 72 10.93 -9.23 11.43
CA ILE A 72 10.39 -7.97 10.94
C ILE A 72 9.85 -7.17 12.13
N HIS A 73 10.20 -5.89 12.20
CA HIS A 73 9.65 -4.94 13.16
C HIS A 73 8.66 -4.06 12.42
N VAL A 74 7.37 -4.26 12.69
CA VAL A 74 6.29 -3.46 12.10
C VAL A 74 5.91 -2.40 13.13
N ARG A 75 6.23 -1.14 12.82
CA ARG A 75 6.08 -0.02 13.74
C ARG A 75 4.81 0.75 13.43
N PHE A 76 4.06 1.08 14.47
CA PHE A 76 2.82 1.86 14.37
C PHE A 76 2.82 3.04 15.34
N LEU A 77 2.16 4.11 14.93
CA LEU A 77 1.81 5.24 15.78
C LEU A 77 0.50 4.93 16.49
N ALA A 78 0.49 5.01 17.82
CA ALA A 78 -0.64 4.75 18.70
C ALA A 78 -0.68 5.83 19.80
N PRO A 79 -1.16 7.05 19.52
CA PRO A 79 -1.02 8.20 20.43
C PRO A 79 -1.67 8.01 21.80
N GLU A 80 -2.67 7.14 21.92
CA GLU A 80 -3.39 6.93 23.18
C GLU A 80 -2.65 6.04 24.18
N ILE A 81 -1.45 5.52 23.86
CA ILE A 81 -0.56 4.86 24.83
C ILE A 81 0.35 5.84 25.60
N ALA A 82 0.32 7.14 25.25
CA ALA A 82 1.18 8.16 25.85
C ALA A 82 1.09 8.14 27.39
N ARG A 83 2.23 8.14 28.09
CA ARG A 83 2.28 8.02 29.56
C ARG A 83 1.39 9.01 30.32
N ASP A 84 1.37 10.28 29.89
CA ASP A 84 0.74 11.37 30.65
C ASP A 84 -0.67 11.72 30.16
N THR A 85 -0.97 11.43 28.90
CA THR A 85 -2.23 11.87 28.23
C THR A 85 -3.02 10.70 27.65
N GLY A 86 -2.40 9.54 27.53
CA GLY A 86 -2.98 8.33 26.98
C GLY A 86 -4.02 7.73 27.89
N ARG A 87 -4.89 6.92 27.29
CA ARG A 87 -5.96 6.19 27.98
C ARG A 87 -5.79 4.67 27.89
N ILE A 88 -4.90 4.21 27.02
CA ILE A 88 -4.68 2.79 26.75
C ILE A 88 -3.54 2.28 27.62
N ALA A 89 -3.86 1.33 28.50
CA ALA A 89 -2.87 0.62 29.29
C ALA A 89 -2.20 -0.49 28.47
N PHE A 90 -1.05 -0.97 28.95
CA PHE A 90 -0.31 -2.05 28.28
C PHE A 90 -1.18 -3.28 27.98
N SER A 91 -2.05 -3.72 28.90
CA SER A 91 -2.90 -4.90 28.68
C SER A 91 -3.88 -4.75 27.51
N GLN A 92 -4.37 -3.53 27.25
CA GLN A 92 -5.22 -3.25 26.08
C GLN A 92 -4.38 -3.15 24.81
N ALA A 93 -3.18 -2.59 24.91
CA ALA A 93 -2.23 -2.54 23.80
C ALA A 93 -1.73 -3.94 23.40
N GLU A 94 -1.56 -4.87 24.35
CA GLU A 94 -1.25 -6.29 24.08
C GLU A 94 -2.34 -6.95 23.23
N GLU A 95 -3.62 -6.74 23.59
CA GLU A 95 -4.75 -7.22 22.80
C GLU A 95 -4.77 -6.61 21.39
N ASP A 96 -4.48 -5.30 21.28
CA ASP A 96 -4.35 -4.63 19.98
C ASP A 96 -3.22 -5.23 19.14
N MET A 97 -2.03 -5.43 19.72
CA MET A 97 -0.87 -5.98 19.00
C MET A 97 -1.10 -7.41 18.53
N ALA A 98 -1.82 -8.23 19.30
CA ALA A 98 -2.21 -9.57 18.89
C ALA A 98 -3.14 -9.56 17.66
N VAL A 99 -4.13 -8.68 17.64
CA VAL A 99 -5.03 -8.49 16.48
C VAL A 99 -4.29 -7.91 15.28
N ILE A 100 -3.43 -6.92 15.49
CA ILE A 100 -2.56 -6.36 14.44
C ILE A 100 -1.73 -7.47 13.79
N CYS A 101 -1.10 -8.34 14.58
CA CYS A 101 -0.32 -9.44 14.04
C CYS A 101 -1.20 -10.40 13.23
N GLN A 102 -2.29 -10.89 13.84
CA GLN A 102 -3.09 -11.98 13.28
C GLN A 102 -3.91 -11.57 12.05
N ASP A 103 -4.51 -10.38 12.08
CA ASP A 103 -5.51 -9.96 11.09
C ASP A 103 -4.94 -9.01 10.04
N TYR A 104 -3.86 -8.31 10.36
CA TYR A 104 -3.24 -7.35 9.45
C TYR A 104 -1.90 -7.87 8.93
N VAL A 105 -0.90 -8.05 9.79
CA VAL A 105 0.47 -8.34 9.35
C VAL A 105 0.59 -9.73 8.72
N LEU A 106 0.09 -10.77 9.40
CA LEU A 106 0.26 -12.15 8.97
C LEU A 106 -0.34 -12.44 7.58
N PRO A 107 -1.58 -12.01 7.26
CA PRO A 107 -2.15 -12.20 5.93
C PRO A 107 -1.39 -11.47 4.80
N HIS A 108 -0.56 -10.48 5.17
CA HIS A 108 0.14 -9.63 4.22
C HIS A 108 1.66 -9.81 4.25
N LEU A 109 2.19 -10.83 4.92
CA LEU A 109 3.63 -11.08 4.98
C LEU A 109 4.30 -11.12 3.61
N SER A 110 3.64 -11.68 2.59
CA SER A 110 4.19 -11.75 1.23
C SER A 110 4.35 -10.39 0.55
N LYS A 111 3.64 -9.35 1.02
CA LYS A 111 3.84 -7.96 0.60
C LYS A 111 4.99 -7.29 1.38
N ILE A 112 5.27 -7.76 2.58
CA ILE A 112 6.24 -7.19 3.51
C ILE A 112 7.64 -7.78 3.31
N THR A 113 7.73 -9.09 3.07
CA THR A 113 8.98 -9.84 2.99
C THR A 113 8.89 -11.00 2.00
N GLU A 114 10.00 -11.30 1.34
CA GLU A 114 10.08 -12.41 0.37
C GLU A 114 10.06 -13.79 1.05
N THR A 115 10.53 -13.86 2.29
CA THR A 115 10.60 -15.09 3.09
C THR A 115 9.88 -14.89 4.42
N GLU A 116 9.17 -15.92 4.87
CA GLU A 116 8.51 -15.92 6.18
C GLU A 116 9.56 -15.71 7.29
N PRO A 117 9.41 -14.68 8.13
CA PRO A 117 10.36 -14.38 9.19
C PRO A 117 10.18 -15.36 10.36
N GLU A 118 11.25 -15.61 11.11
CA GLU A 118 11.16 -16.41 12.34
C GLU A 118 10.41 -15.67 13.45
N GLN A 119 10.38 -14.33 13.37
CA GLN A 119 9.73 -13.47 14.35
C GLN A 119 9.09 -12.23 13.72
N ILE A 120 7.90 -11.88 14.19
CA ILE A 120 7.18 -10.65 13.88
C ILE A 120 7.13 -9.85 15.17
N VAL A 121 7.73 -8.67 15.18
CA VAL A 121 7.68 -7.74 16.29
C VAL A 121 6.72 -6.62 15.94
N ILE A 122 5.65 -6.47 16.73
CA ILE A 122 4.75 -5.32 16.63
C ILE A 122 5.22 -4.28 17.63
N VAL A 123 5.41 -3.06 17.15
CA VAL A 123 5.82 -1.92 17.97
C VAL A 123 4.74 -0.85 17.92
N LEU A 124 4.18 -0.48 19.08
CA LEU A 124 3.32 0.69 19.20
C LEU A 124 4.11 1.82 19.85
N ALA A 125 4.12 3.00 19.22
CA ALA A 125 4.77 4.19 19.73
C ALA A 125 3.77 5.34 19.85
N ASP A 126 3.80 6.11 20.95
CA ASP A 126 2.91 7.27 21.12
C ASP A 126 3.24 8.44 20.19
N ARG A 127 4.48 8.47 19.67
CA ARG A 127 5.01 9.49 18.77
C ARG A 127 6.02 8.87 17.80
N TRP A 128 6.29 9.56 16.70
CA TRP A 128 7.34 9.17 15.78
C TRP A 128 8.72 9.30 16.45
N VAL A 129 9.53 8.24 16.34
CA VAL A 129 10.93 8.21 16.80
C VAL A 129 11.75 7.58 15.69
N GLU A 130 12.79 8.29 15.25
CA GLU A 130 13.74 7.79 14.26
C GLU A 130 14.34 6.45 14.68
N PHE A 131 14.42 5.50 13.75
CA PHE A 131 15.00 4.19 14.04
C PHE A 131 16.45 4.31 14.56
N GLY A 132 16.77 3.60 15.63
CA GLY A 132 18.09 3.63 16.27
C GLY A 132 18.34 4.84 17.18
N VAL A 133 17.41 5.80 17.25
CA VAL A 133 17.48 6.95 18.16
C VAL A 133 16.70 6.65 19.44
N SER A 134 17.29 6.99 20.58
CA SER A 134 16.61 6.89 21.88
C SER A 134 15.88 8.19 22.21
N ASP A 135 14.59 8.09 22.51
CA ASP A 135 13.76 9.17 23.05
C ASP A 135 13.18 8.70 24.40
N MET A 136 13.51 9.41 25.49
CA MET A 136 13.07 9.07 26.85
C MET A 136 11.62 9.46 27.13
N ASP A 137 11.07 10.38 26.34
CA ASP A 137 9.69 10.85 26.46
C ASP A 137 8.73 10.00 25.63
N ALA A 138 9.24 9.20 24.68
CA ALA A 138 8.46 8.28 23.88
C ALA A 138 8.05 7.05 24.70
N THR A 139 6.75 6.77 24.70
CA THR A 139 6.22 5.50 25.21
C THR A 139 6.17 4.51 24.05
N GLN A 140 6.86 3.38 24.20
CA GLN A 140 6.88 2.31 23.21
C GLN A 140 6.57 0.98 23.87
N PHE A 141 5.63 0.23 23.27
CA PHE A 141 5.30 -1.14 23.65
C PHE A 141 5.72 -2.09 22.52
N PHE A 142 6.20 -3.26 22.91
CA PHE A 142 6.77 -4.25 22.00
C PHE A 142 6.15 -5.60 22.32
N GLU A 143 5.63 -6.27 21.30
CA GLU A 143 5.22 -7.67 21.38
C GLU A 143 5.81 -8.49 20.24
N ALA A 144 6.23 -9.71 20.57
CA ALA A 144 6.86 -10.62 19.62
C ALA A 144 5.97 -11.84 19.38
N PHE A 145 5.82 -12.18 18.11
CA PHE A 145 5.03 -13.30 17.64
C PHE A 145 5.85 -14.17 16.69
N ARG A 146 5.67 -15.48 16.77
CA ARG A 146 6.17 -16.42 15.76
C ARG A 146 5.02 -16.73 14.79
N PRO A 147 5.19 -16.52 13.47
CA PRO A 147 4.24 -17.01 12.49
C PRO A 147 4.34 -18.54 12.43
N GLU A 148 3.25 -19.23 12.75
CA GLU A 148 3.21 -20.70 12.74
C GLU A 148 1.84 -21.19 12.29
N ASN A 149 1.79 -21.93 11.17
CA ASN A 149 0.55 -22.50 10.61
C ASN A 149 -0.58 -21.46 10.38
N GLY A 150 -0.23 -20.24 9.98
CA GLY A 150 -1.21 -19.16 9.75
C GLY A 150 -1.74 -18.53 11.04
N VAL A 151 -1.05 -18.73 12.17
CA VAL A 151 -1.36 -18.10 13.45
C VAL A 151 -0.15 -17.30 13.95
N CYS A 152 -0.41 -16.13 14.55
CA CYS A 152 0.59 -15.40 15.33
C CYS A 152 0.68 -15.99 16.75
N VAL A 153 1.68 -16.83 16.99
CA VAL A 153 1.92 -17.41 18.33
C VAL A 153 2.76 -16.44 19.14
N TRP A 154 2.26 -15.99 20.28
CA TRP A 154 3.04 -15.14 21.19
C TRP A 154 4.34 -15.82 21.62
N ASP A 155 5.47 -15.14 21.41
CA ASP A 155 6.82 -15.65 21.70
C ASP A 155 7.51 -14.92 22.86
N GLY A 156 6.94 -13.78 23.28
CA GLY A 156 7.42 -12.94 24.36
C GLY A 156 8.73 -12.20 24.04
N PHE A 157 9.08 -11.28 24.93
CA PHE A 157 10.34 -10.54 24.93
C PHE A 157 11.24 -10.92 26.12
#